data_AF-A0A7K1Y0Z2-F1
#
_entry.id   AF-A0A7K1Y0Z2-F1
#
_cell.length_a   1.000
_cell.length_b   1.000
_cell.length_c   1.000
_cell.angle_alpha   90.00
_cell.angle_beta   90.00
_cell.angle_gamma   90.00
#
_symmetry.space_group_name_H-M   'P 1'
#
loop_
_entity.id
_entity.type
_entity.pdbx_description
1 polymer ?
#
loop_
_entity_poly.entity_id
_entity_poly.type
_entity_poly.pdbx_seq_one_letter_code
_entity_poly.pdbx_strand_id
1 'polypeptide(L)'
;MKKSNLYFYVTFKRTNGIKLFILNLFLALCSWPRLFLEVFIRKNFGERYFLLYTSICAAIWLALLPRLFTNWGASITDIIGDNITWYAYLGAFLYFSVKRHFETVREPGVFDFAKFSLSPGIIHPWFRNLTIFGNNPSTRVIATILEPGVFLIAGGLLALLKQEIGYLLMGSSIIYSISWAAQYHLGDQFIMDKIDEGICNEEFANTFVDGLPPEETRGFEVYGDKPRNREFRRKVAESIIDEEPAADVF
;
A
#
# COMPACT_ATOMS: atom_id res chain seq x y z
N MET A 1 8.29 -23.02 15.43
CA MET A 1 6.89 -22.63 15.67
C MET A 1 6.84 -21.17 16.04
N LYS A 2 5.87 -20.42 15.50
CA LYS A 2 5.75 -18.97 15.72
C LYS A 2 4.92 -18.74 16.99
N LYS A 3 5.57 -18.29 18.06
CA LYS A 3 4.91 -18.03 19.34
C LYS A 3 4.26 -16.65 19.32
N SER A 4 2.96 -16.60 19.57
CA SER A 4 2.20 -15.35 19.65
C SER A 4 2.11 -14.94 21.12
N ASN A 5 2.47 -13.69 21.43
CA ASN A 5 2.45 -13.21 22.81
C ASN A 5 1.16 -12.45 23.10
N LEU A 6 0.22 -13.06 23.84
CA LEU A 6 -1.06 -12.39 24.17
C LEU A 6 -0.83 -11.07 24.93
N TYR A 7 0.19 -11.02 25.79
CA TYR A 7 0.53 -9.83 26.58
C TYR A 7 0.95 -8.66 25.68
N PHE A 8 1.73 -8.93 24.62
CA PHE A 8 2.10 -7.91 23.64
C PHE A 8 0.87 -7.24 23.01
N TYR A 9 -0.10 -8.03 22.56
CA TYR A 9 -1.30 -7.51 21.90
C TYR A 9 -2.23 -6.74 22.84
N VAL A 10 -2.35 -7.17 24.09
CA VAL A 10 -3.25 -6.54 25.07
C VAL A 10 -2.63 -5.26 25.64
N THR A 11 -1.33 -5.26 25.93
CA THR A 11 -0.70 -4.20 26.73
C THR A 11 0.08 -3.20 25.88
N PHE A 12 0.84 -3.65 24.88
CA PHE A 12 1.73 -2.79 24.10
C PHE A 12 1.11 -2.33 22.78
N LYS A 13 0.38 -3.22 22.09
CA LYS A 13 -0.18 -2.91 20.77
C LYS A 13 -1.35 -1.93 20.88
N ARG A 14 -1.07 -0.65 20.69
CA ARG A 14 -2.12 0.40 20.65
C ARG A 14 -2.78 0.44 19.28
N THR A 15 -3.85 -0.33 19.09
CA THR A 15 -4.67 -0.22 17.88
C THR A 15 -5.68 0.91 18.02
N ASN A 16 -5.45 2.04 17.34
CA ASN A 16 -6.48 3.05 17.18
C ASN A 16 -7.38 2.67 15.99
N GLY A 17 -8.52 2.04 16.29
CA GLY A 17 -9.46 1.56 15.28
C GLY A 17 -9.99 2.67 14.35
N ILE A 18 -10.23 3.86 14.89
CA ILE A 18 -10.69 5.02 14.09
C ILE A 18 -9.60 5.46 13.11
N LYS A 19 -8.34 5.56 13.56
CA LYS A 19 -7.20 5.90 12.70
C LYS A 19 -7.03 4.87 11.58
N LEU A 20 -7.11 3.58 11.92
CA LEU A 20 -7.00 2.50 10.94
C LEU A 20 -8.15 2.53 9.92
N PHE A 21 -9.38 2.76 10.38
CA PHE A 21 -10.55 2.91 9.51
C PHE A 21 -10.39 4.08 8.54
N ILE A 22 -10.01 5.27 9.03
CA ILE A 22 -9.79 6.46 8.19
C ILE A 22 -8.67 6.20 7.17
N LEU A 23 -7.58 5.56 7.60
CA LEU A 23 -6.47 5.23 6.71
C LEU A 23 -6.88 4.23 5.63
N ASN A 24 -7.63 3.18 5.99
CA ASN A 24 -8.11 2.20 5.03
C ASN A 24 -9.12 2.80 4.05
N LEU A 25 -10.02 3.67 4.52
CA LEU A 25 -10.93 4.42 3.67
C LEU A 25 -10.16 5.31 2.69
N PHE A 26 -9.15 6.04 3.19
CA PHE A 26 -8.28 6.87 2.37
C PHE A 26 -7.54 6.04 1.31
N LEU A 27 -6.94 4.90 1.68
CA LEU A 27 -6.25 4.01 0.76
C LEU A 27 -7.20 3.42 -0.29
N ALA A 28 -8.43 3.07 0.10
CA ALA A 28 -9.45 2.59 -0.82
C ALA A 28 -9.83 3.68 -1.84
N LEU A 29 -10.03 4.92 -1.41
CA LEU A 29 -10.30 6.05 -2.31
C LEU A 29 -9.11 6.39 -3.22
N CYS A 30 -7.88 6.26 -2.70
CA CYS A 30 -6.66 6.50 -3.47
C CYS A 30 -6.39 5.44 -4.54
N SER A 31 -7.04 4.28 -4.46
CA SER A 31 -6.80 3.18 -5.40
C SER A 31 -7.17 3.53 -6.85
N TRP A 32 -8.23 4.32 -7.06
CA TRP A 32 -8.68 4.70 -8.41
C TRP A 32 -7.75 5.70 -9.09
N PRO A 33 -7.41 6.87 -8.47
CA PRO A 33 -6.44 7.79 -9.08
C PRO A 33 -5.07 7.16 -9.31
N ARG A 34 -4.66 6.24 -8.42
CA ARG A 34 -3.42 5.50 -8.59
C ARG A 34 -3.45 4.59 -9.83
N LEU A 35 -4.57 3.89 -10.07
CA LEU A 35 -4.75 3.02 -11.23
C LEU A 35 -4.54 3.75 -12.57
N PHE A 36 -4.96 5.02 -12.65
CA PHE A 36 -4.78 5.90 -13.82
C PHE A 36 -3.33 6.06 -14.25
N LEU A 37 -2.37 5.86 -13.34
CA LEU A 37 -0.95 5.96 -13.63
C LEU A 37 -0.31 4.57 -13.71
N GLU A 38 -0.66 3.67 -12.78
CA GLU A 38 -0.01 2.35 -12.64
C GLU A 38 -0.01 1.51 -13.91
N VAL A 39 -1.11 1.51 -14.67
CA VAL A 39 -1.24 0.68 -15.88
C VAL A 39 -0.19 1.02 -16.95
N PHE A 40 0.35 2.24 -16.92
CA PHE A 40 1.35 2.71 -17.87
C PHE A 40 2.77 2.37 -17.42
N ILE A 41 3.08 2.52 -16.13
CA ILE A 41 4.45 2.39 -15.61
C ILE A 41 4.81 0.99 -15.11
N ARG A 42 3.83 0.18 -14.70
CA ARG A 42 4.09 -1.14 -14.11
C ARG A 42 3.62 -2.29 -15.00
N LYS A 43 4.24 -3.45 -14.79
CA LYS A 43 3.97 -4.67 -15.58
C LYS A 43 3.76 -5.87 -14.67
N ASN A 44 3.14 -6.93 -15.19
CA ASN A 44 2.99 -8.21 -14.50
C ASN A 44 2.33 -8.07 -13.11
N PHE A 45 1.16 -7.43 -13.06
CA PHE A 45 0.37 -7.31 -11.84
C PHE A 45 -0.08 -8.67 -11.30
N GLY A 46 -0.34 -8.74 -10.00
CA GLY A 46 -1.01 -9.89 -9.39
C GLY A 46 -2.49 -9.95 -9.79
N GLU A 47 -3.05 -11.16 -9.87
CA GLU A 47 -4.43 -11.41 -10.32
C GLU A 47 -5.49 -10.71 -9.45
N ARG A 48 -5.29 -10.69 -8.13
CA ARG A 48 -6.20 -10.01 -7.21
C ARG A 48 -5.93 -8.51 -7.12
N TYR A 49 -4.75 -8.07 -7.54
CA TYR A 49 -4.39 -6.66 -7.55
C TYR A 49 -5.01 -5.93 -8.74
N PHE A 50 -4.91 -6.49 -9.94
CA PHE A 50 -5.40 -5.86 -11.17
C PHE A 50 -6.52 -6.68 -11.81
N LEU A 51 -7.70 -6.07 -11.88
CA LEU A 51 -8.89 -6.66 -12.49
C LEU A 51 -9.35 -5.75 -13.64
N LEU A 52 -9.60 -6.33 -14.82
CA LEU A 52 -9.94 -5.53 -16.00
C LEU A 52 -11.25 -4.75 -15.79
N TYR A 53 -12.22 -5.33 -15.07
CA TYR A 53 -13.51 -4.66 -14.83
C TYR A 53 -13.37 -3.36 -14.03
N THR A 54 -12.44 -3.27 -13.07
CA THR A 54 -12.23 -2.03 -12.30
C THR A 54 -11.70 -0.93 -13.22
N SER A 55 -10.81 -1.27 -14.14
CA SER A 55 -10.28 -0.33 -15.15
C SER A 55 -11.37 0.10 -16.14
N ILE A 56 -12.26 -0.80 -16.57
CA ILE A 56 -13.39 -0.45 -17.45
C ILE A 56 -14.37 0.49 -16.73
N CYS A 57 -14.75 0.19 -15.49
CA CYS A 57 -15.60 1.08 -14.70
C CYS A 57 -14.98 2.46 -14.52
N ALA A 58 -13.68 2.52 -14.20
CA ALA A 58 -12.96 3.78 -14.06
C ALA A 58 -12.87 4.54 -15.38
N ALA A 59 -12.68 3.85 -16.51
CA ALA A 59 -12.68 4.45 -17.84
C ALA A 59 -14.04 5.05 -18.22
N ILE A 60 -15.16 4.38 -17.88
CA ILE A 60 -16.51 4.94 -18.11
C ILE A 60 -16.69 6.23 -17.32
N TRP A 61 -16.30 6.25 -16.04
CA TRP A 61 -16.34 7.46 -15.22
C TRP A 61 -15.49 8.59 -15.80
N LEU A 62 -14.26 8.28 -16.25
CA LEU A 62 -13.40 9.27 -16.91
C LEU A 62 -13.97 9.76 -18.23
N ALA A 63 -14.65 8.92 -19.01
CA ALA A 63 -15.27 9.31 -20.27
C ALA A 63 -16.41 10.32 -20.07
N LEU A 64 -17.14 10.22 -18.96
CA LEU A 64 -18.24 11.12 -18.61
C LEU A 64 -17.76 12.43 -17.98
N LEU A 65 -16.53 12.47 -17.47
CA LEU A 65 -16.04 13.58 -16.67
C LEU A 65 -15.97 14.93 -17.44
N PRO A 66 -15.46 15.01 -18.68
CA PRO A 66 -15.50 16.26 -19.45
C PRO A 66 -16.91 16.82 -19.61
N ARG A 67 -17.92 15.96 -19.78
CA ARG A 67 -19.33 16.36 -19.92
C ARG A 67 -19.81 17.13 -18.68
N LEU A 68 -19.33 16.79 -17.49
CA LEU A 68 -19.72 17.42 -16.22
C LEU A 68 -19.16 18.86 -16.08
N PHE A 69 -18.07 19.18 -16.77
CA PHE A 69 -17.45 20.51 -16.75
C PHE A 69 -17.89 21.39 -17.94
N THR A 70 -18.42 20.80 -19.01
CA THR A 70 -18.99 21.54 -20.13
C THR A 70 -20.43 22.02 -19.88
N ASN A 71 -20.83 23.09 -20.57
CA ASN A 71 -22.19 23.61 -20.52
C ASN A 71 -23.22 22.54 -20.95
N TRP A 72 -24.36 22.48 -20.25
CA TRP A 72 -25.40 21.45 -20.46
C TRP A 72 -25.96 21.41 -21.91
N GLY A 73 -25.79 22.47 -22.71
CA GLY A 73 -26.21 22.52 -24.11
C GLY A 73 -25.15 22.18 -25.16
N ALA A 74 -23.90 21.91 -24.78
CA ALA A 74 -22.83 21.60 -25.75
C ALA A 74 -23.10 20.29 -26.49
N SER A 75 -22.82 20.26 -27.80
CA SER A 75 -22.94 19.04 -28.59
C SER A 75 -21.84 18.05 -28.23
N ILE A 76 -22.09 16.74 -28.41
CA ILE A 76 -21.09 15.70 -28.13
C ILE A 76 -19.85 15.90 -29.00
N THR A 77 -19.99 16.35 -30.24
CA THR A 77 -18.88 16.59 -31.16
C THR A 77 -17.98 17.72 -30.66
N ASP A 78 -18.57 18.78 -30.11
CA ASP A 78 -17.79 19.90 -29.56
C ASP A 78 -17.02 19.44 -28.31
N ILE A 79 -17.69 18.70 -27.42
CA ILE A 79 -17.05 18.16 -26.20
C ILE A 79 -15.87 17.25 -26.57
N ILE A 80 -16.02 16.38 -27.58
CA ILE A 80 -14.94 15.50 -28.03
C ILE A 80 -13.81 16.31 -28.68
N GLY A 81 -14.16 17.29 -29.52
CA GLY A 81 -13.20 18.17 -30.19
C GLY A 81 -12.34 18.96 -29.20
N ASP A 82 -12.98 19.57 -28.21
CA ASP A 82 -12.32 20.38 -27.19
C ASP A 82 -11.47 19.55 -26.23
N ASN A 83 -11.77 18.26 -26.08
CA ASN A 83 -11.11 17.35 -25.13
C ASN A 83 -10.36 16.20 -25.82
N ILE A 84 -9.81 16.43 -27.01
CA ILE A 84 -9.18 15.36 -27.80
C ILE A 84 -8.03 14.66 -27.04
N THR A 85 -7.25 15.41 -26.26
CA THR A 85 -6.14 14.87 -25.45
C THR A 85 -6.64 13.98 -24.32
N TRP A 86 -7.80 14.30 -23.73
CA TRP A 86 -8.46 13.50 -22.71
C TRP A 86 -8.90 12.15 -23.26
N TYR A 87 -9.59 12.14 -24.41
CA TYR A 87 -10.05 10.91 -25.05
C TYR A 87 -8.89 10.09 -25.63
N ALA A 88 -7.82 10.73 -26.10
CA ALA A 88 -6.58 10.05 -26.47
C ALA A 88 -5.94 9.35 -25.26
N TYR A 89 -5.85 10.04 -24.12
CA TYR A 89 -5.41 9.43 -22.85
C TYR A 89 -6.30 8.26 -22.44
N LEU A 90 -7.62 8.39 -22.53
CA LEU A 90 -8.58 7.34 -22.21
C LEU A 90 -8.37 6.10 -23.11
N GLY A 91 -8.18 6.31 -24.41
CA GLY A 91 -7.85 5.23 -25.35
C GLY A 91 -6.55 4.52 -24.99
N ALA A 92 -5.52 5.27 -24.63
CA ALA A 92 -4.25 4.71 -24.15
C ALA A 92 -4.43 3.94 -22.84
N PHE A 93 -5.19 4.48 -21.88
CA PHE A 93 -5.48 3.84 -20.60
C PHE A 93 -6.18 2.50 -20.79
N LEU A 94 -7.20 2.43 -21.65
CA LEU A 94 -7.91 1.19 -21.98
C LEU A 94 -6.99 0.18 -22.67
N TYR A 95 -6.21 0.61 -23.65
CA TYR A 95 -5.24 -0.25 -24.34
C TYR A 95 -4.24 -0.88 -23.35
N PHE A 96 -3.63 -0.05 -22.49
CA PHE A 96 -2.68 -0.54 -21.49
C PHE A 96 -3.36 -1.45 -20.46
N SER A 97 -4.59 -1.14 -20.05
CA SER A 97 -5.36 -1.98 -19.12
C SER A 97 -5.66 -3.37 -19.69
N VAL A 98 -6.08 -3.45 -20.95
CA VAL A 98 -6.29 -4.73 -21.65
C VAL A 98 -4.98 -5.49 -21.78
N LYS A 99 -3.89 -4.79 -22.14
CA LYS A 99 -2.56 -5.40 -22.17
C LYS A 99 -2.16 -5.97 -20.81
N ARG A 100 -2.37 -5.23 -19.71
CA ARG A 100 -2.08 -5.72 -18.36
C ARG A 100 -2.92 -6.93 -17.99
N HIS A 101 -4.20 -6.96 -18.39
CA HIS A 101 -5.06 -8.11 -18.16
C HIS A 101 -4.49 -9.39 -18.81
N PHE A 102 -4.02 -9.30 -20.07
CA PHE A 102 -3.40 -10.44 -20.72
C PHE A 102 -2.06 -10.85 -20.11
N GLU A 103 -1.29 -9.92 -19.55
CA GLU A 103 -0.08 -10.25 -18.76
C GLU A 103 -0.46 -11.09 -17.53
N THR A 104 -1.54 -10.74 -16.84
CA THR A 104 -2.01 -11.44 -15.64
C THR A 104 -2.58 -12.84 -15.95
N VAL A 105 -3.30 -13.01 -17.06
CA VAL A 105 -3.95 -14.29 -17.43
C VAL A 105 -2.95 -15.34 -17.94
N ARG A 106 -1.85 -14.93 -18.56
CA ARG A 106 -0.91 -15.83 -19.25
C ARG A 106 0.19 -16.42 -18.35
N GLU A 107 0.30 -15.98 -17.11
CA GLU A 107 1.28 -16.54 -16.18
C GLU A 107 0.71 -17.82 -15.53
N PRO A 108 1.48 -18.94 -15.50
CA PRO A 108 1.04 -20.18 -14.84
C PRO A 108 0.68 -19.90 -13.38
N GLY A 109 -0.35 -20.61 -12.91
CA GLY A 109 -1.33 -20.10 -11.96
C GLY A 109 -0.77 -19.58 -10.65
N VAL A 110 -1.44 -18.54 -10.12
CA VAL A 110 -1.34 -18.07 -8.73
C VAL A 110 -1.49 -19.21 -7.70
N PHE A 111 -2.13 -20.32 -8.10
CA PHE A 111 -2.30 -21.54 -7.32
C PHE A 111 -1.01 -22.38 -7.16
N ASP A 112 0.04 -22.10 -7.93
CA ASP A 112 1.33 -22.79 -7.84
C ASP A 112 2.31 -22.10 -6.87
N PHE A 113 1.85 -21.13 -6.08
CA PHE A 113 2.66 -20.28 -5.18
C PHE A 113 3.80 -19.49 -5.88
N ALA A 114 3.89 -19.54 -7.21
CA ALA A 114 4.93 -18.88 -7.99
C ALA A 114 4.82 -17.34 -7.94
N LYS A 115 3.61 -16.81 -7.73
CA LYS A 115 3.36 -15.37 -7.74
C LYS A 115 2.41 -14.94 -6.63
N PHE A 116 2.78 -13.84 -5.98
CA PHE A 116 1.92 -13.17 -5.02
C PHE A 116 0.73 -12.50 -5.74
N SER A 117 -0.48 -12.97 -5.45
CA SER A 117 -1.73 -12.53 -6.09
C SER A 117 -2.04 -11.04 -5.92
N LEU A 118 -1.53 -10.42 -4.86
CA LEU A 118 -1.69 -8.99 -4.56
C LEU A 118 -0.46 -8.17 -4.97
N SER A 119 0.41 -8.71 -5.82
CA SER A 119 1.59 -7.98 -6.31
C SER A 119 1.17 -6.72 -7.08
N PRO A 120 1.71 -5.54 -6.73
CA PRO A 120 1.40 -4.26 -7.36
C PRO A 120 2.12 -4.07 -8.71
N GLY A 121 2.64 -5.15 -9.29
CA GLY A 121 3.42 -5.14 -10.51
C GLY A 121 4.90 -4.79 -10.28
N ILE A 122 5.68 -5.05 -11.32
CA ILE A 122 7.13 -4.83 -11.37
C ILE A 122 7.39 -3.40 -11.85
N ILE A 123 8.22 -2.67 -11.10
CA ILE A 123 8.72 -1.34 -11.45
C ILE A 123 9.48 -1.39 -12.77
N HIS A 124 9.23 -0.43 -13.67
CA HIS A 124 9.91 -0.36 -14.95
C HIS A 124 11.45 -0.31 -14.79
N PRO A 125 12.23 -1.08 -15.56
CA PRO A 125 13.71 -1.09 -15.45
C PRO A 125 14.34 0.30 -15.64
N TRP A 126 13.70 1.16 -16.44
CA TRP A 126 14.13 2.55 -16.61
C TRP A 126 14.30 3.27 -15.28
N PHE A 127 13.34 3.18 -14.35
CA PHE A 127 13.46 3.83 -13.04
C PHE A 127 14.55 3.23 -12.15
N ARG A 128 14.82 1.93 -12.27
CA ARG A 128 15.88 1.26 -11.51
C ARG A 128 17.28 1.62 -11.99
N ASN A 129 17.41 1.98 -13.26
CA ASN A 129 18.67 2.35 -13.88
C ASN A 129 18.98 3.85 -13.78
N LEU A 130 18.05 4.66 -13.26
CA LEU A 130 18.30 6.08 -13.00
C LEU A 130 19.24 6.24 -11.80
N THR A 131 20.37 6.92 -11.98
CA THR A 131 21.27 7.29 -10.88
C THR A 131 21.00 8.72 -10.45
N ILE A 132 20.68 8.93 -9.16
CA ILE A 132 20.41 10.26 -8.59
C ILE A 132 21.51 10.54 -7.57
N PHE A 133 22.28 11.61 -7.79
CA PHE A 133 23.47 11.94 -6.97
C PHE A 133 24.47 10.77 -6.82
N GLY A 134 24.69 10.00 -7.90
CA GLY A 134 25.62 8.89 -7.92
C GLY A 134 25.14 7.59 -7.24
N ASN A 135 23.94 7.59 -6.65
CA ASN A 135 23.37 6.41 -6.00
C ASN A 135 22.14 5.89 -6.76
N ASN A 136 21.92 4.56 -6.69
CA ASN A 136 20.69 3.96 -7.19
C ASN A 136 19.55 4.26 -6.21
N PRO A 137 18.42 4.84 -6.65
CA PRO A 137 17.31 5.16 -5.80
C PRO A 137 16.71 3.87 -5.24
N SER A 138 16.35 3.89 -3.95
CA SER A 138 15.66 2.77 -3.33
C SER A 138 14.29 2.55 -3.97
N THR A 139 13.78 1.32 -3.92
CA THR A 139 12.42 0.97 -4.38
C THR A 139 11.36 1.91 -3.80
N ARG A 140 11.54 2.33 -2.53
CA ARG A 140 10.68 3.31 -1.86
C ARG A 140 10.69 4.65 -2.58
N VAL A 141 11.87 5.23 -2.83
CA VAL A 141 12.03 6.51 -3.54
C VAL A 141 11.47 6.43 -4.96
N ILE A 142 11.68 5.31 -5.64
CA ILE A 142 11.11 5.11 -6.98
C ILE A 142 9.58 5.19 -6.94
N ALA A 143 8.95 4.39 -6.08
CA ALA A 143 7.50 4.31 -6.01
C ALA A 143 6.83 5.57 -5.44
N THR A 144 7.46 6.26 -4.48
CA THR A 144 6.85 7.44 -3.85
C THR A 144 7.17 8.74 -4.59
N ILE A 145 8.31 8.85 -5.26
CA ILE A 145 8.76 10.12 -5.86
C ILE A 145 8.92 10.00 -7.37
N LEU A 146 9.70 9.04 -7.88
CA LEU A 146 10.08 9.04 -9.31
C LEU A 146 8.95 8.62 -10.24
N GLU A 147 8.26 7.52 -9.94
CA GLU A 147 7.10 7.05 -10.70
C GLU A 147 6.01 8.13 -10.81
N PRO A 148 5.48 8.69 -9.71
CA PRO A 148 4.51 9.77 -9.77
C PRO A 148 5.12 11.05 -10.39
N GLY A 149 6.37 11.40 -10.06
CA GLY A 149 7.03 12.61 -10.53
C GLY A 149 7.03 12.77 -12.05
N VAL A 150 7.17 11.68 -12.81
CA VAL A 150 7.07 11.71 -14.29
C VAL A 150 5.69 12.18 -14.75
N PHE A 151 4.62 11.68 -14.13
CA PHE A 151 3.25 12.08 -14.45
C PHE A 151 2.91 13.47 -13.89
N LEU A 152 3.50 13.87 -12.78
CA LEU A 152 3.35 15.23 -12.26
C LEU A 152 3.92 16.26 -13.24
N ILE A 153 5.12 16.00 -13.77
CA ILE A 153 5.78 16.88 -14.75
C ILE A 153 5.00 16.86 -16.07
N ALA A 154 4.65 15.68 -16.60
CA ALA A 154 3.86 15.57 -17.83
C ALA A 154 2.49 16.24 -17.69
N GLY A 155 1.81 16.04 -16.56
CA GLY A 155 0.54 16.69 -16.22
C GLY A 155 0.68 18.21 -16.10
N GLY A 156 1.76 18.69 -15.47
CA GLY A 156 2.07 20.12 -15.37
C GLY A 156 2.28 20.76 -16.75
N LEU A 157 3.02 20.10 -17.64
CA LEU A 157 3.20 20.58 -19.02
C LEU A 157 1.87 20.63 -19.78
N LEU A 158 1.02 19.61 -19.64
CA LEU A 158 -0.32 19.61 -20.25
C LEU A 158 -1.22 20.71 -19.67
N ALA A 159 -1.16 20.95 -18.36
CA ALA A 159 -1.90 22.01 -17.69
C ALA A 159 -1.46 23.41 -18.16
N LEU A 160 -0.16 23.62 -18.41
CA LEU A 160 0.37 24.86 -19.00
C LEU A 160 -0.18 25.10 -20.42
N LEU A 161 -0.41 24.03 -21.18
CA LEU A 161 -1.10 24.06 -22.47
C LEU A 161 -2.64 24.16 -22.35
N LYS A 162 -3.15 24.43 -21.14
CA LYS A 162 -4.58 24.53 -20.80
C LYS A 162 -5.37 23.25 -21.11
N GLN A 163 -4.72 22.09 -21.07
CA GLN A 163 -5.38 20.80 -21.25
C GLN A 163 -5.86 20.28 -19.89
N GLU A 164 -7.16 20.03 -19.74
CA GLU A 164 -7.77 19.63 -18.46
C GLU A 164 -7.22 18.30 -17.92
N ILE A 165 -6.83 17.38 -18.82
CA ILE A 165 -6.20 16.11 -18.47
C ILE A 165 -4.91 16.30 -17.66
N GLY A 166 -4.22 17.43 -17.82
CA GLY A 166 -3.05 17.76 -17.04
C GLY A 166 -3.33 17.79 -15.53
N TYR A 167 -4.45 18.40 -15.13
CA TYR A 167 -4.86 18.46 -13.73
C TYR A 167 -5.20 17.08 -13.15
N LEU A 168 -5.85 16.22 -13.95
CA LEU A 168 -6.12 14.83 -13.54
C LEU A 168 -4.81 14.07 -13.26
N LEU A 169 -3.83 14.17 -14.16
CA LEU A 169 -2.55 13.50 -14.00
C LEU A 169 -1.77 14.02 -12.78
N MET A 170 -1.79 15.34 -12.56
CA MET A 170 -1.15 15.95 -11.39
C MET A 170 -1.81 15.48 -10.08
N GLY A 171 -3.15 15.54 -10.00
CA GLY A 171 -3.88 15.08 -8.82
C GLY A 171 -3.67 13.59 -8.55
N SER A 172 -3.74 12.77 -9.61
CA SER A 172 -3.46 11.34 -9.54
C SER A 172 -2.04 11.04 -9.08
N SER A 173 -1.05 11.82 -9.53
CA SER A 173 0.34 11.68 -9.12
C SER A 173 0.56 12.00 -7.64
N ILE A 174 -0.07 13.05 -7.12
CA ILE A 174 0.02 13.40 -5.69
C ILE A 174 -0.59 12.27 -4.85
N ILE A 175 -1.78 11.80 -5.24
CA ILE A 175 -2.47 10.69 -4.57
C ILE A 175 -1.65 9.41 -4.62
N TYR A 176 -1.03 9.11 -5.77
CA TYR A 176 -0.13 7.98 -5.96
C TYR A 176 1.04 8.01 -4.96
N SER A 177 1.73 9.14 -4.87
CA SER A 177 2.85 9.37 -3.94
C SER A 177 2.43 9.11 -2.49
N ILE A 178 1.34 9.75 -2.05
CA ILE A 178 0.85 9.65 -0.67
C ILE A 178 0.39 8.21 -0.37
N SER A 179 -0.31 7.56 -1.30
CA SER A 179 -0.75 6.17 -1.15
C SER A 179 0.42 5.22 -0.94
N TRP A 180 1.49 5.33 -1.72
CA TRP A 180 2.69 4.51 -1.53
C TRP A 180 3.43 4.83 -0.25
N ALA A 181 3.56 6.11 0.10
CA ALA A 181 4.18 6.51 1.37
C ALA A 181 3.45 5.91 2.57
N ALA A 182 2.11 5.93 2.54
CA ALA A 182 1.28 5.30 3.56
C ALA A 182 1.46 3.77 3.61
N GLN A 183 1.51 3.10 2.46
CA GLN A 183 1.76 1.64 2.40
C GLN A 183 3.13 1.26 2.96
N TYR A 184 4.18 2.01 2.64
CA TYR A 184 5.51 1.78 3.23
C TYR A 184 5.52 2.03 4.72
N HIS A 185 4.85 3.09 5.20
CA HIS A 185 4.74 3.36 6.63
C HIS A 185 4.02 2.23 7.37
N LEU A 186 2.93 1.70 6.81
CA LEU A 186 2.22 0.53 7.37
C LEU A 186 3.10 -0.72 7.41
N GLY A 187 3.86 -0.97 6.33
CA GLY A 187 4.81 -2.07 6.28
C GLY A 187 5.92 -1.95 7.33
N ASP A 188 6.47 -0.74 7.50
CA ASP A 188 7.50 -0.47 8.51
C ASP A 188 6.96 -0.70 9.93
N GLN A 189 5.77 -0.19 10.24
CA GLN A 189 5.11 -0.42 11.54
C GLN A 189 4.85 -1.90 11.79
N PHE A 190 4.38 -2.63 10.78
CA PHE A 190 4.16 -4.08 10.91
C PHE A 190 5.45 -4.85 11.20
N ILE A 191 6.56 -4.49 10.55
CA ILE A 191 7.86 -5.13 10.81
C ILE A 191 8.34 -4.82 12.24
N MET A 192 8.22 -3.56 12.68
CA MET A 192 8.58 -3.16 14.04
C MET A 192 7.73 -3.91 15.08
N ASP A 193 6.41 -4.00 14.88
CA ASP A 193 5.52 -4.77 15.75
C ASP A 193 5.96 -6.24 15.87
N LYS A 194 6.46 -6.85 14.78
CA LYS A 194 6.96 -8.23 14.79
C LYS A 194 8.31 -8.39 15.48
N ILE A 195 9.17 -7.38 15.39
CA ILE A 195 10.43 -7.35 16.14
C ILE A 195 10.13 -7.23 17.64
N ASP A 196 9.24 -6.31 18.02
CA ASP A 196 8.85 -6.08 19.42
C ASP A 196 8.12 -7.28 20.02
N GLU A 197 7.28 -7.98 19.23
CA GLU A 197 6.68 -9.26 19.63
C GLU A 197 7.78 -10.32 19.91
N GLY A 198 8.84 -10.36 19.10
CA GLY A 198 10.00 -11.22 19.31
C GLY A 198 10.76 -10.88 20.60
N ILE A 199 11.06 -9.60 20.83
CA ILE A 199 11.71 -9.12 22.06
C ILE A 199 10.87 -9.45 23.28
N CYS A 200 9.55 -9.20 23.21
CA CYS A 200 8.61 -9.54 24.27
C CYS A 200 8.68 -11.03 24.60
N ASN A 201 8.64 -11.92 23.60
CA ASN A 201 8.74 -13.37 23.80
C ASN A 201 10.05 -13.80 24.48
N GLU A 202 11.17 -13.20 24.09
CA GLU A 202 12.50 -13.54 24.63
C GLU A 202 12.67 -13.02 26.06
N GLU A 203 12.25 -11.79 26.35
CA GLU A 203 12.44 -11.14 27.65
C GLU A 203 11.32 -11.39 28.65
N PHE A 204 10.18 -11.94 28.22
CA PHE A 204 9.02 -12.15 29.11
C PHE A 204 9.40 -12.95 30.35
N ALA A 205 10.11 -14.06 30.17
CA ALA A 205 10.53 -14.91 31.28
C ALA A 205 11.53 -14.18 32.20
N ASN A 206 12.51 -13.47 31.63
CA ASN A 206 13.53 -12.73 32.37
C ASN A 206 12.89 -11.65 33.26
N THR A 207 12.00 -10.84 32.69
CA THR A 207 11.32 -9.77 33.45
C THR A 207 10.26 -10.33 34.39
N PHE A 208 9.44 -11.28 33.94
CA PHE A 208 8.29 -11.77 34.71
C PHE A 208 8.69 -12.75 35.81
N VAL A 209 9.47 -13.78 35.47
CA VAL A 209 9.87 -14.86 36.40
C VAL A 209 11.03 -14.40 37.27
N ASP A 210 12.10 -13.92 36.63
CA ASP A 210 13.36 -13.61 37.31
C ASP A 210 13.41 -12.19 37.87
N GLY A 211 12.52 -11.31 37.42
CA GLY A 211 12.39 -9.96 37.97
C GLY A 211 13.54 -9.04 37.59
N LEU A 212 14.22 -9.30 36.47
CA LEU A 212 15.25 -8.43 35.95
C LEU A 212 14.67 -7.04 35.60
N PRO A 213 15.44 -5.97 35.82
CA PRO A 213 14.99 -4.61 35.54
C PRO A 213 15.09 -4.27 34.04
N PRO A 214 14.37 -3.25 33.54
CA PRO A 214 14.32 -2.89 32.12
C PRO A 214 15.68 -2.65 31.46
N GLU A 215 16.67 -2.18 32.23
CA GLU A 215 18.04 -1.94 31.76
C GLU A 215 18.74 -3.24 31.31
N GLU A 216 18.34 -4.38 31.88
CA GLU A 216 18.87 -5.70 31.56
C GLU A 216 18.01 -6.46 30.53
N THR A 217 16.81 -5.96 30.20
CA THR A 217 15.81 -6.65 29.37
C THR A 217 15.43 -5.84 28.13
N ARG A 218 16.39 -5.13 27.52
CA ARG A 218 16.19 -4.31 26.31
C ARG A 218 15.05 -3.27 26.45
N GLY A 219 14.79 -2.80 27.67
CA GLY A 219 13.70 -1.87 27.98
C GLY A 219 12.33 -2.53 28.14
N PHE A 220 12.23 -3.86 28.12
CA PHE A 220 10.98 -4.58 28.30
C PHE A 220 10.58 -4.68 29.78
N GLU A 221 9.41 -4.12 30.11
CA GLU A 221 8.84 -4.13 31.46
C GLU A 221 7.46 -4.82 31.47
N VAL A 222 7.19 -5.63 32.49
CA VAL A 222 5.86 -6.19 32.71
C VAL A 222 5.09 -5.30 33.67
N TYR A 223 4.02 -4.68 33.16
CA TYR A 223 3.03 -3.95 33.93
C TYR A 223 2.06 -4.92 34.62
N GLY A 224 1.96 -4.82 35.95
CA GLY A 224 1.04 -5.59 36.78
C GLY A 224 1.73 -6.24 37.98
N ASP A 225 0.94 -6.69 38.95
CA ASP A 225 1.46 -7.36 40.13
C ASP A 225 1.88 -8.80 39.80
N LYS A 226 3.14 -9.12 40.10
CA LYS A 226 3.70 -10.46 39.90
C LYS A 226 3.34 -11.36 41.10
N PRO A 227 2.93 -12.63 40.89
CA PRO A 227 2.76 -13.58 41.99
C PRO A 227 4.01 -13.67 42.85
N ARG A 228 3.89 -13.91 44.17
CA ARG A 228 5.08 -14.01 45.04
C ARG A 228 5.91 -15.27 44.78
N ASN A 229 5.27 -16.36 44.34
CA ASN A 229 5.93 -17.64 44.07
C ASN A 229 6.51 -17.69 42.65
N ARG A 230 7.81 -17.97 42.52
CA ARG A 230 8.53 -18.06 41.24
C ARG A 230 8.05 -19.21 40.35
N GLU A 231 7.72 -20.37 40.90
CA GLU A 231 7.20 -21.50 40.11
C GLU A 231 5.84 -21.15 39.49
N PHE A 232 5.01 -20.41 40.24
CA PHE A 232 3.73 -19.95 39.73
C PHE A 232 3.90 -18.91 38.61
N ARG A 233 4.88 -18.02 38.72
CA ARG A 233 5.24 -17.10 37.62
C ARG A 233 5.63 -17.86 36.37
N ARG A 234 6.41 -18.94 36.50
CA ARG A 234 6.84 -19.76 35.37
C ARG A 234 5.66 -20.41 34.64
N LYS A 235 4.73 -21.00 35.40
CA LYS A 235 3.49 -21.58 34.84
C LYS A 235 2.64 -20.54 34.11
N VAL A 236 2.52 -19.33 34.67
CA VAL A 236 1.79 -18.22 34.03
C VAL A 236 2.51 -17.75 32.76
N ALA A 237 3.84 -17.60 32.79
CA ALA A 237 4.62 -17.23 31.61
C ALA A 237 4.47 -18.24 30.46
N GLU A 238 4.51 -19.53 30.78
CA GLU A 238 4.27 -20.61 29.80
C GLU A 238 2.85 -20.55 29.22
N SER A 239 1.84 -20.17 30.02
CA SER A 239 0.46 -20.01 29.53
C SER A 239 0.18 -18.75 28.72
N ILE A 240 1.04 -17.72 28.81
CA ILE A 240 0.89 -16.45 28.07
C ILE A 240 1.53 -16.55 26.68
N ILE A 241 2.59 -17.35 26.56
CA ILE A 241 3.30 -17.58 25.31
C ILE A 241 2.67 -18.80 24.63
N ASP A 242 1.53 -18.56 23.98
CA ASP A 242 0.82 -19.61 23.23
C ASP A 242 1.55 -19.99 21.95
N GLU A 243 1.54 -21.29 21.64
CA GLU A 243 2.24 -21.84 20.49
C GLU A 243 1.46 -21.73 19.16
N GLU A 244 0.16 -21.37 19.17
CA GLU A 244 -0.65 -21.06 17.98
C GLU A 244 -1.84 -20.11 18.28
N PRO A 245 -2.37 -19.37 17.28
CA PRO A 245 -2.59 -17.93 17.42
C PRO A 245 -4.03 -17.50 17.71
N ALA A 246 -4.17 -16.29 18.29
CA ALA A 246 -5.37 -15.46 18.18
C ALA A 246 -5.61 -15.11 16.70
N ALA A 247 -6.30 -16.01 15.99
CA ALA A 247 -6.80 -15.81 14.64
C ALA A 247 -8.07 -14.95 14.69
N ASP A 248 -7.92 -13.71 15.15
CA ASP A 248 -8.93 -12.66 14.96
C ASP A 248 -8.20 -11.31 14.97
N VAL A 249 -7.52 -11.03 13.85
CA VAL A 249 -7.07 -9.67 13.54
C VAL A 249 -7.82 -9.27 12.28
N PHE A 250 -8.87 -8.46 12.50
CA PHE A 250 -9.81 -7.86 11.56
C PHE A 250 -9.28 -7.56 10.16
#